data_AF-A0A7R9CUP2-F1
#
_entry.id   AF-A0A7R9CUP2-F1
#
_cell.length_a   1.000
_cell.length_b   1.000
_cell.length_c   1.000
_cell.angle_alpha   90.00
_cell.angle_beta   90.00
_cell.angle_gamma   90.00
#
_symmetry.space_group_name_H-M   'P 1'
#
loop_
_entity.id
_entity.type
_entity.pdbx_description
1 polymer ?
#
loop_
_entity_poly.entity_id
_entity_poly.type
_entity_poly.pdbx_seq_one_letter_code
_entity_poly.pdbx_strand_id
1 'polypeptide(L)'
;MSRRSVVSGGCDVVFRHVWVVKNGTSKDIVTIFTGKEDITWYGLIDKFNGHSHLQHWKTEKCNRLNGSDGRGVNGKSYGAQVGMHTTKLRLFNNRNFMPEGFEKEVDTAGGVKGYRFSPPTNVFGEVSKNPENDCFCPTGPPCAPNGLFNVSLCQYDSPVLISFPHFYLADPKLRDAVEGISPPEKEKHQLYIDVQPLCFTTVRSEPGTAGGSSTIDRKQLNNQGVEYGQQVNK
;
A
#
# COMPACT_ATOMS: atom_id res chain seq x y z
N MET A 1 -12.71 27.81 -2.64
CA MET A 1 -11.65 27.19 -3.45
C MET A 1 -10.73 26.53 -2.45
N SER A 2 -10.92 25.22 -2.21
CA SER A 2 -10.29 24.49 -1.10
C SER A 2 -8.77 24.68 -1.07
N ARG A 3 -8.24 25.11 0.08
CA ARG A 3 -6.79 25.32 0.24
C ARG A 3 -6.07 23.98 0.23
N ARG A 4 -5.09 23.88 -0.67
CA ARG A 4 -4.26 22.69 -0.89
C ARG A 4 -2.80 23.02 -0.53
N SER A 5 -2.13 22.08 0.12
CA SER A 5 -0.69 22.16 0.40
C SER A 5 0.06 21.19 -0.51
N VAL A 6 1.23 21.61 -0.96
CA VAL A 6 2.15 20.76 -1.73
C VAL A 6 3.21 20.23 -0.77
N VAL A 7 3.32 18.91 -0.69
CA VAL A 7 4.31 18.21 0.14
C VAL A 7 5.17 17.35 -0.79
N SER A 8 6.49 17.44 -0.63
CA SER A 8 7.43 16.54 -1.28
C SER A 8 7.43 15.20 -0.54
N GLY A 9 7.01 14.12 -1.20
CA GLY A 9 6.95 12.79 -0.61
C GLY A 9 8.35 12.22 -0.40
N GLY A 10 8.89 12.33 0.82
CA GLY A 10 10.11 11.65 1.25
C GLY A 10 9.76 10.50 2.19
N CYS A 11 9.90 9.27 1.70
CA CYS A 11 9.96 8.07 2.54
C CYS A 11 11.41 7.59 2.59
N ASP A 12 12.15 8.07 3.58
CA ASP A 12 13.47 7.55 3.91
C ASP A 12 13.30 6.27 4.73
N VAL A 13 13.49 5.12 4.08
CA VAL A 13 13.73 3.85 4.78
C VAL A 13 14.75 3.02 4.02
N VAL A 14 15.74 2.55 4.77
CA VAL A 14 17.05 2.08 4.30
C VAL A 14 16.98 0.65 3.79
N PHE A 15 17.02 0.47 2.45
CA PHE A 15 17.43 -0.78 1.80
C PHE A 15 18.41 -0.47 0.65
N ARG A 16 19.69 -0.79 0.88
CA ARG A 16 20.85 -0.25 0.13
C ARG A 16 21.00 -0.66 -1.34
N HIS A 17 20.26 -1.65 -1.84
CA HIS A 17 20.46 -2.19 -3.20
C HIS A 17 19.31 -1.94 -4.18
N VAL A 18 18.08 -1.70 -3.70
CA VAL A 18 16.90 -1.49 -4.56
C VAL A 18 16.63 0.01 -4.81
N TRP A 19 17.08 0.88 -3.90
CA TRP A 19 16.81 2.32 -3.96
C TRP A 19 18.05 3.11 -4.41
N VAL A 20 18.43 2.92 -5.67
CA VAL A 20 19.53 3.70 -6.29
C VAL A 20 19.06 5.15 -6.44
N VAL A 21 19.83 6.11 -5.90
CA VAL A 21 19.59 7.57 -5.95
C VAL A 21 18.28 8.05 -5.28
N LYS A 22 17.94 7.53 -4.10
CA LYS A 22 16.79 8.03 -3.32
C LYS A 22 17.10 8.88 -2.09
N ASN A 23 18.35 8.92 -1.66
CA ASN A 23 18.75 9.68 -0.47
C ASN A 23 18.66 11.19 -0.73
N GLY A 24 17.75 11.88 -0.03
CA GLY A 24 17.58 13.34 -0.16
C GLY A 24 16.94 13.80 -1.48
N THR A 25 16.39 12.89 -2.28
CA THR A 25 15.70 13.22 -3.53
C THR A 25 14.20 12.98 -3.40
N SER A 26 13.40 14.03 -3.47
CA SER A 26 11.95 13.92 -3.64
C SER A 26 11.56 14.58 -4.96
N LYS A 27 11.41 13.74 -6.00
CA LYS A 27 10.86 14.19 -7.29
C LYS A 27 9.33 14.23 -7.26
N ASP A 28 8.72 13.51 -6.32
CA ASP A 28 7.28 13.34 -6.24
C ASP A 28 6.61 14.49 -5.51
N ILE A 29 5.67 15.14 -6.20
CA ILE A 29 4.88 16.26 -5.71
C ILE A 29 3.49 15.74 -5.34
N VAL A 30 3.19 15.74 -4.04
CA VAL A 30 1.87 15.34 -3.52
C VAL A 30 1.11 16.59 -3.11
N THR A 31 -0.08 16.78 -3.66
CA THR A 31 -0.99 17.86 -3.27
C THR A 31 -2.04 17.29 -2.33
N ILE A 32 -2.11 17.83 -1.11
CA ILE A 32 -2.95 17.34 -0.01
C ILE A 32 -3.93 18.44 0.39
N PHE A 33 -5.15 18.04 0.74
CA PHE A 33 -6.15 18.94 1.31
C PHE A 33 -5.79 19.33 2.74
N THR A 34 -5.72 20.64 3.00
CA THR A 34 -5.35 21.19 4.31
C THR A 34 -6.45 21.11 5.36
N GLY A 35 -7.68 20.80 4.95
CA GLY A 35 -8.84 20.80 5.84
C GLY A 35 -9.34 22.18 6.26
N LYS A 36 -8.84 23.29 5.68
CA LYS A 36 -9.25 24.65 6.06
C LYS A 36 -10.74 24.93 5.83
N GLU A 37 -11.27 24.51 4.68
CA GLU A 37 -12.69 24.72 4.34
C GLU A 37 -13.56 23.66 5.01
N ASP A 38 -13.15 22.40 4.91
CA ASP A 38 -13.82 21.28 5.56
C ASP A 38 -12.78 20.35 6.19
N ILE A 39 -12.91 20.14 7.50
CA ILE A 39 -12.04 19.23 8.26
C ILE A 39 -12.18 17.79 7.75
N THR A 40 -13.27 17.41 7.07
CA THR A 40 -13.45 16.08 6.45
C THR A 40 -12.53 15.83 5.26
N TRP A 41 -11.84 16.84 4.75
CA TRP A 41 -10.86 16.64 3.68
C TRP A 41 -9.42 16.63 4.18
N TYR A 42 -9.18 16.96 5.45
CA TYR A 42 -7.85 16.98 6.03
C TYR A 42 -7.06 15.70 5.71
N GLY A 43 -5.84 15.83 5.20
CA GLY A 43 -4.94 14.70 4.93
C GLY A 43 -5.26 13.88 3.69
N LEU A 44 -6.36 14.15 2.97
CA LEU A 44 -6.67 13.48 1.71
C LEU A 44 -5.79 14.01 0.57
N ILE A 45 -5.33 13.10 -0.29
CA ILE A 45 -4.55 13.42 -1.47
C ILE A 45 -5.49 13.87 -2.60
N ASP A 46 -5.21 15.05 -3.15
CA ASP A 46 -5.91 15.63 -4.29
C ASP A 46 -5.22 15.30 -5.62
N LYS A 47 -3.88 15.49 -5.66
CA LYS A 47 -3.08 15.26 -6.87
C LYS A 47 -1.75 14.61 -6.53
N PHE A 48 -1.30 13.74 -7.43
CA PHE A 48 0.03 13.17 -7.44
C PHE A 48 0.72 13.55 -8.75
N ASN A 49 1.86 14.23 -8.67
CA ASN A 49 2.61 14.74 -9.82
C ASN A 49 1.75 15.55 -10.82
N GLY A 50 0.80 16.34 -10.30
CA GLY A 50 -0.10 17.17 -11.09
C GLY A 50 -1.36 16.46 -11.61
N HIS A 51 -1.43 15.13 -11.50
CA HIS A 51 -2.57 14.32 -11.95
C HIS A 51 -3.55 14.02 -10.82
N SER A 52 -4.85 14.05 -11.11
CA SER A 52 -5.93 13.66 -10.17
C SER A 52 -6.21 12.15 -10.12
N HIS A 53 -5.58 11.39 -11.03
CA HIS A 53 -5.69 9.95 -11.15
C HIS A 53 -4.30 9.37 -11.44
N LEU A 54 -4.02 8.16 -10.95
CA LEU A 54 -2.86 7.39 -11.39
C LEU A 54 -3.04 7.00 -12.87
N GLN A 55 -1.93 6.72 -13.55
CA GLN A 55 -1.93 6.38 -14.98
C GLN A 55 -1.49 4.95 -15.23
N HIS A 56 -1.24 4.17 -14.17
CA HIS A 56 -0.63 2.84 -14.27
C HIS A 56 -1.67 1.72 -14.44
N TRP A 57 -2.88 1.88 -13.91
CA TRP A 57 -3.85 0.78 -13.83
C TRP A 57 -4.87 0.83 -14.97
N LYS A 58 -5.50 -0.31 -15.26
CA LYS A 58 -6.44 -0.45 -16.40
C LYS A 58 -7.72 0.36 -16.24
N THR A 59 -8.23 0.47 -15.01
CA THR A 59 -9.54 1.06 -14.74
C THR A 59 -9.40 2.34 -13.94
N GLU A 60 -10.31 3.29 -14.19
CA GLU A 60 -10.39 4.53 -13.42
C GLU A 60 -10.51 4.25 -11.91
N LYS A 61 -11.28 3.23 -11.53
CA LYS A 61 -11.50 2.83 -10.14
C LYS A 61 -10.20 2.60 -9.36
N CYS A 62 -9.20 1.98 -9.98
CA CYS A 62 -7.92 1.65 -9.34
C CYS A 62 -6.89 2.77 -9.48
N ASN A 63 -7.15 3.69 -10.41
CA ASN A 63 -6.40 4.92 -10.56
C ASN A 63 -6.90 6.08 -9.67
N ARG A 64 -8.01 5.92 -8.95
CA ARG A 64 -8.56 6.98 -8.10
C ARG A 64 -7.63 7.34 -6.95
N LEU A 65 -7.39 8.64 -6.77
CA LEU A 65 -6.70 9.20 -5.61
C LEU A 65 -7.72 9.47 -4.50
N ASN A 66 -8.03 8.47 -3.66
CA ASN A 66 -9.04 8.64 -2.61
C ASN A 66 -8.62 8.10 -1.22
N GLY A 67 -7.55 8.67 -0.69
CA GLY A 67 -7.04 8.32 0.62
C GLY A 67 -5.99 9.30 1.11
N SER A 68 -5.38 8.99 2.24
CA SER A 68 -4.30 9.79 2.83
C SER A 68 -2.94 9.13 2.65
N ASP A 69 -1.89 9.89 2.96
CA ASP A 69 -0.50 9.43 2.99
C ASP A 69 -0.14 8.61 4.25
N GLY A 70 -1.12 8.35 5.13
CA GLY A 70 -0.95 7.61 6.38
C GLY A 70 -0.31 8.38 7.52
N ARG A 71 0.09 9.65 7.35
CA ARG A 71 0.62 10.49 8.45
C ARG A 71 -0.51 11.16 9.22
N GLY A 72 -1.44 11.74 8.48
CA GLY A 72 -2.72 12.21 8.98
C GLY A 72 -3.81 11.45 8.26
N VAL A 73 -4.58 10.65 8.99
CA VAL A 73 -5.77 10.01 8.43
C VAL A 73 -6.97 10.84 8.84
N ASN A 74 -8.01 10.83 8.04
CA ASN A 74 -9.24 11.53 8.39
C ASN A 74 -10.29 10.52 8.82
N GLY A 75 -10.63 10.49 10.10
CA GLY A 75 -11.75 9.68 10.58
C GLY A 75 -13.12 10.29 10.31
N LYS A 76 -13.21 11.58 9.92
CA LYS A 76 -14.49 12.25 9.63
C LYS A 76 -14.93 12.21 8.17
N SER A 77 -14.07 11.87 7.21
CA SER A 77 -14.47 11.63 5.81
C SER A 77 -15.43 10.44 5.67
N TYR A 78 -15.48 9.55 6.67
CA TYR A 78 -16.38 8.39 6.74
C TYR A 78 -17.56 8.59 7.70
N GLY A 79 -17.97 9.84 7.90
CA GLY A 79 -19.14 10.20 8.69
C GLY A 79 -18.84 10.25 10.18
N ALA A 80 -18.94 11.45 10.76
CA ALA A 80 -18.76 11.73 12.19
C ALA A 80 -19.76 11.01 13.14
N GLN A 81 -20.51 10.03 12.65
CA GLN A 81 -21.46 9.20 13.41
C GLN A 81 -21.19 7.70 13.28
N VAL A 82 -20.29 7.27 12.39
CA VAL A 82 -19.95 5.85 12.24
C VAL A 82 -18.65 5.64 13.00
N GLY A 83 -18.71 5.00 14.16
CA GLY A 83 -17.55 4.77 15.03
C GLY A 83 -16.36 4.23 14.23
N MET A 84 -15.14 4.58 14.62
CA MET A 84 -13.91 4.22 13.90
C MET A 84 -13.77 2.70 13.64
N HIS A 85 -14.50 1.87 14.39
CA HIS A 85 -14.68 0.43 14.17
C HIS A 85 -15.22 0.05 12.78
N THR A 86 -15.88 0.97 12.08
CA THR A 86 -16.50 0.74 10.75
C THR A 86 -15.80 1.49 9.62
N THR A 87 -14.85 2.36 9.97
CA THR A 87 -14.12 3.18 9.02
C THR A 87 -13.12 2.32 8.26
N LYS A 88 -13.20 2.32 6.93
CA LYS A 88 -12.18 1.73 6.06
C LYS A 88 -11.21 2.84 5.64
N LEU A 89 -10.00 2.84 6.17
CA LEU A 89 -9.00 3.81 5.74
C LEU A 89 -8.46 3.40 4.36
N ARG A 90 -8.00 4.37 3.58
CA ARG A 90 -7.32 4.13 2.32
C ARG A 90 -5.97 4.83 2.36
N LEU A 91 -4.91 4.06 2.27
CA LEU A 91 -3.54 4.56 2.37
C LEU A 91 -2.86 4.55 1.02
N PHE A 92 -2.23 5.67 0.68
CA PHE A 92 -1.45 5.82 -0.53
C PHE A 92 -0.01 5.38 -0.30
N ASN A 93 0.51 4.49 -1.16
CA ASN A 93 1.90 4.02 -1.11
C ASN A 93 2.71 4.40 -2.36
N ASN A 94 2.33 5.50 -3.03
CA ASN A 94 2.85 5.97 -4.32
C ASN A 94 2.58 5.05 -5.53
N ARG A 95 1.95 3.88 -5.34
CA ARG A 95 1.68 2.91 -6.42
C ARG A 95 0.19 2.57 -6.53
N ASN A 96 -0.49 2.43 -5.41
CA ASN A 96 -1.92 2.22 -5.31
C ASN A 96 -2.47 2.75 -3.98
N PHE A 97 -3.79 2.65 -3.82
CA PHE A 97 -4.46 2.83 -2.53
C PHE A 97 -4.79 1.47 -1.95
N MET A 98 -4.36 1.22 -0.73
CA MET A 98 -4.68 0.00 -0.01
C MET A 98 -5.79 0.27 1.01
N PRO A 99 -6.88 -0.53 1.01
CA PRO A 99 -7.90 -0.44 2.02
C PRO A 99 -7.42 -1.08 3.32
N GLU A 100 -7.66 -0.40 4.43
CA GLU A 100 -7.32 -0.85 5.77
C GLU A 100 -8.61 -0.97 6.60
N GLY A 101 -8.80 -2.10 7.26
CA GLY A 101 -9.93 -2.36 8.14
C GLY A 101 -9.54 -2.21 9.60
N PHE A 102 -10.50 -1.78 10.44
CA PHE A 102 -10.31 -1.80 11.89
C PHE A 102 -10.12 -3.25 12.36
N GLU A 103 -9.06 -3.50 13.13
CA GLU A 103 -8.76 -4.80 13.73
C GLU A 103 -9.10 -4.80 15.22
N LYS A 104 -8.51 -3.88 15.99
CA LYS A 104 -8.64 -3.84 17.46
C LYS A 104 -8.23 -2.51 18.06
N GLU A 105 -8.64 -2.29 19.31
CA GLU A 105 -8.08 -1.22 20.14
C GLU A 105 -6.73 -1.65 20.74
N VAL A 106 -5.80 -0.72 20.85
CA VAL A 106 -4.46 -0.95 21.40
C VAL A 106 -4.05 0.21 22.29
N ASP A 107 -3.34 -0.10 23.37
CA ASP A 107 -2.62 0.91 24.14
C ASP A 107 -1.20 1.00 23.60
N THR A 108 -0.81 2.20 23.16
CA THR A 108 0.53 2.48 22.63
C THR A 108 1.47 2.95 23.73
N ALA A 109 2.77 2.97 23.43
CA ALA A 109 3.79 3.43 24.36
C ALA A 109 3.46 4.86 24.85
N GLY A 110 3.43 5.05 26.16
CA GLY A 110 3.03 6.33 26.78
C GLY A 110 1.55 6.43 27.17
N GLY A 111 0.78 5.33 27.16
CA GLY A 111 -0.60 5.30 27.65
C GLY A 111 -1.62 5.94 26.70
N VAL A 112 -1.24 6.13 25.43
CA VAL A 112 -2.12 6.70 24.41
C VAL A 112 -2.93 5.57 23.79
N LYS A 113 -4.27 5.68 23.90
CA LYS A 113 -5.21 4.79 23.22
C LYS A 113 -5.13 4.99 21.71
N GLY A 114 -5.00 3.89 20.97
CA GLY A 114 -4.97 3.87 19.52
C GLY A 114 -5.88 2.78 18.97
N TYR A 115 -6.29 2.96 17.71
CA TYR A 115 -7.03 1.97 16.96
C TYR A 115 -6.14 1.39 15.87
N ARG A 116 -6.01 0.06 15.88
CA ARG A 116 -5.24 -0.67 14.89
C ARG A 116 -6.05 -0.90 13.64
N PHE A 117 -5.49 -0.47 12.53
CA PHE A 117 -5.96 -0.77 11.19
C PHE A 117 -4.96 -1.67 10.49
N SER A 118 -5.46 -2.69 9.79
CA SER A 118 -4.65 -3.65 9.04
C SER A 118 -5.35 -3.98 7.72
N PRO A 119 -4.62 -4.29 6.63
CA PRO A 119 -5.25 -4.58 5.36
C PRO A 119 -5.93 -5.94 5.44
N PRO A 120 -7.03 -6.15 4.69
CA PRO A 120 -7.66 -7.45 4.64
C PRO A 120 -6.71 -8.46 4.00
N THR A 121 -6.84 -9.73 4.37
CA THR A 121 -5.93 -10.80 3.93
C THR A 121 -5.92 -11.03 2.42
N ASN A 122 -6.96 -10.56 1.72
CA ASN A 122 -7.13 -10.67 0.27
C ASN A 122 -6.67 -9.41 -0.50
N VAL A 123 -5.94 -8.48 0.14
CA VAL A 123 -5.45 -7.27 -0.53
C VAL A 123 -4.56 -7.59 -1.74
N PHE A 124 -3.70 -8.62 -1.63
CA PHE A 124 -2.91 -9.16 -2.74
C PHE A 124 -3.45 -10.51 -3.23
N GLY A 125 -4.75 -10.74 -3.05
CA GLY A 125 -5.41 -11.96 -3.48
C GLY A 125 -5.51 -12.07 -5.00
N GLU A 126 -5.58 -13.31 -5.49
CA GLU A 126 -5.89 -13.61 -6.89
C GLU A 126 -7.24 -13.03 -7.33
N VAL A 127 -7.35 -12.68 -8.61
CA VAL A 127 -8.58 -12.15 -9.22
C VAL A 127 -9.77 -13.11 -9.05
N SER A 128 -9.52 -14.42 -9.03
CA SER A 128 -10.54 -15.45 -8.78
C SER A 128 -11.20 -15.34 -7.41
N LYS A 129 -10.42 -14.97 -6.38
CA LYS A 129 -10.88 -14.81 -4.99
C LYS A 129 -11.29 -13.38 -4.67
N ASN A 130 -10.73 -12.40 -5.38
CA ASN A 130 -11.04 -11.00 -5.23
C ASN A 130 -11.11 -10.30 -6.61
N PRO A 131 -12.30 -10.23 -7.24
CA PRO A 131 -12.47 -9.63 -8.56
C PRO A 131 -12.09 -8.15 -8.62
N GLU A 132 -12.09 -7.45 -7.49
CA GLU A 132 -11.66 -6.06 -7.39
C GLU A 132 -10.18 -5.87 -7.77
N ASN A 133 -9.37 -6.93 -7.67
CA ASN A 133 -7.95 -6.90 -7.99
C ASN A 133 -7.64 -7.03 -9.50
N ASP A 134 -8.64 -7.26 -10.36
CA ASP A 134 -8.45 -7.42 -11.81
C ASP A 134 -7.75 -6.21 -12.45
N CYS A 135 -8.07 -5.01 -11.97
CA CYS A 135 -7.47 -3.78 -12.47
C CYS A 135 -5.97 -3.63 -12.19
N PHE A 136 -5.45 -4.36 -11.19
CA PHE A 136 -4.04 -4.38 -10.82
C PHE A 136 -3.22 -5.39 -11.63
N CYS A 137 -3.85 -6.01 -12.64
CA CYS A 137 -3.22 -6.96 -13.55
C CYS A 137 -3.02 -6.32 -14.93
N PRO A 138 -1.95 -5.52 -15.14
CA PRO A 138 -1.77 -4.74 -16.37
C PRO A 138 -1.55 -5.61 -17.61
N THR A 139 -0.86 -6.75 -17.47
CA THR A 139 -0.51 -7.68 -18.55
C THR A 139 -1.65 -8.62 -18.98
N GLY A 140 -2.81 -8.54 -18.33
CA GLY A 140 -3.92 -9.48 -18.56
C GLY A 140 -3.63 -10.88 -18.00
N PRO A 141 -4.63 -11.79 -18.03
CA PRO A 141 -4.48 -13.16 -17.51
C PRO A 141 -3.40 -13.97 -18.25
N PRO A 142 -2.67 -14.87 -17.57
CA PRO A 142 -2.73 -15.13 -16.12
C PRO A 142 -2.24 -13.91 -15.32
N CYS A 143 -2.89 -13.63 -14.18
CA CYS A 143 -2.61 -12.57 -13.19
C CYS A 143 -1.67 -13.03 -12.07
N ALA A 144 -1.15 -12.12 -11.24
CA ALA A 144 -0.09 -12.43 -10.28
C ALA A 144 -0.57 -13.53 -9.33
N PRO A 145 0.30 -14.49 -8.98
CA PRO A 145 -0.09 -15.52 -8.04
C PRO A 145 -0.46 -14.90 -6.69
N ASN A 146 -1.28 -15.60 -5.92
CA ASN A 146 -1.77 -15.10 -4.64
C ASN A 146 -0.65 -14.60 -3.72
N GLY A 147 -0.81 -13.37 -3.22
CA GLY A 147 0.12 -12.69 -2.31
C GLY A 147 1.23 -11.89 -2.98
N LEU A 148 1.27 -11.86 -4.32
CA LEU A 148 2.17 -10.99 -5.07
C LEU A 148 1.42 -9.82 -5.71
N PHE A 149 2.06 -8.66 -5.70
CA PHE A 149 1.57 -7.46 -6.36
C PHE A 149 2.56 -6.99 -7.41
N ASN A 150 2.08 -6.82 -8.65
CA ASN A 150 2.92 -6.44 -9.77
C ASN A 150 3.13 -4.92 -9.80
N VAL A 151 4.39 -4.50 -9.69
CA VAL A 151 4.75 -3.08 -9.66
C VAL A 151 5.66 -2.65 -10.79
N SER A 152 5.76 -3.48 -11.83
CA SER A 152 6.60 -3.21 -13.00
C SER A 152 6.30 -1.86 -13.65
N LEU A 153 5.02 -1.52 -13.84
CA LEU A 153 4.61 -0.22 -14.39
C LEU A 153 4.99 0.99 -13.52
N CYS A 154 5.23 0.80 -12.23
CA CYS A 154 5.67 1.86 -11.31
C CYS A 154 7.21 1.95 -11.23
N GLN A 155 7.94 1.00 -11.81
CA GLN A 155 9.39 0.87 -11.70
C GLN A 155 10.03 0.72 -13.08
N TYR A 156 9.73 1.64 -14.00
CA TYR A 156 10.35 1.68 -15.33
C TYR A 156 10.26 0.36 -16.09
N ASP A 157 9.11 -0.33 -16.01
CA ASP A 157 8.85 -1.64 -16.61
C ASP A 157 9.78 -2.77 -16.14
N SER A 158 10.50 -2.56 -15.02
CA SER A 158 11.33 -3.57 -14.39
C SER A 158 10.46 -4.73 -13.88
N PRO A 159 10.83 -6.00 -14.06
CA PRO A 159 10.01 -7.18 -13.73
C PRO A 159 9.91 -7.47 -12.22
N VAL A 160 9.55 -6.46 -11.43
CA VAL A 160 9.54 -6.46 -9.97
C VAL A 160 8.13 -6.74 -9.45
N LEU A 161 8.05 -7.72 -8.55
CA LEU A 161 6.84 -8.07 -7.80
C LEU A 161 7.12 -7.84 -6.31
N ILE A 162 6.13 -7.34 -5.58
CA ILE A 162 6.22 -7.14 -4.14
C ILE A 162 5.28 -8.07 -3.38
N SER A 163 5.69 -8.52 -2.20
CA SER A 163 4.86 -9.25 -1.26
C SER A 163 5.04 -8.71 0.15
N PHE A 164 4.24 -9.22 1.09
CA PHE A 164 4.55 -9.10 2.51
C PHE A 164 5.86 -9.83 2.86
N PRO A 165 6.51 -9.48 3.98
CA PRO A 165 7.74 -10.13 4.42
C PRO A 165 7.54 -11.64 4.54
N HIS A 166 8.54 -12.43 4.15
CA HIS A 166 8.52 -13.89 4.23
C HIS A 166 7.31 -14.55 3.54
N PHE A 167 6.76 -13.90 2.51
CA PHE A 167 5.57 -14.39 1.81
C PHE A 167 4.36 -14.58 2.72
N TYR A 168 4.21 -13.75 3.76
CA TYR A 168 3.01 -13.75 4.60
C TYR A 168 1.77 -13.52 3.72
N LEU A 169 0.75 -14.38 3.85
CA LEU A 169 -0.48 -14.42 3.04
C LEU A 169 -0.30 -14.79 1.56
N ALA A 170 0.89 -15.19 1.12
CA ALA A 170 1.11 -15.64 -0.25
C ALA A 170 0.99 -17.17 -0.41
N ASP A 171 1.01 -17.64 -1.65
CA ASP A 171 1.02 -19.07 -1.95
C ASP A 171 2.25 -19.76 -1.32
N PRO A 172 2.08 -20.85 -0.55
CA PRO A 172 3.20 -21.61 0.02
C PRO A 172 4.27 -22.01 -0.99
N LYS A 173 3.91 -22.24 -2.26
CA LYS A 173 4.87 -22.58 -3.33
C LYS A 173 5.95 -21.51 -3.52
N LEU A 174 5.60 -20.23 -3.33
CA LEU A 174 6.54 -19.12 -3.43
C LEU A 174 7.59 -19.16 -2.31
N ARG A 175 7.17 -19.63 -1.14
CA ARG A 175 8.04 -19.80 0.02
C ARG A 175 8.97 -21.00 -0.17
N ASP A 176 8.42 -22.12 -0.62
CA ASP A 176 9.19 -23.36 -0.79
C ASP A 176 10.28 -23.22 -1.87
N ALA A 177 10.14 -22.25 -2.75
CA ALA A 177 11.09 -21.97 -3.81
C ALA A 177 12.24 -21.03 -3.41
N VAL A 178 12.21 -20.45 -2.20
CA VAL A 178 13.25 -19.55 -1.69
C VAL A 178 13.90 -20.14 -0.45
N GLU A 179 15.22 -20.31 -0.49
CA GLU A 179 15.99 -20.80 0.65
C GLU A 179 16.32 -19.67 1.64
N GLY A 180 16.38 -19.99 2.94
CA GLY A 180 16.82 -19.07 3.99
C GLY A 180 15.74 -18.17 4.60
N ILE A 181 14.46 -18.39 4.26
CA ILE A 181 13.33 -17.64 4.85
C ILE A 181 12.68 -18.40 6.01
N SER A 182 12.41 -17.70 7.10
CA SER A 182 11.65 -18.24 8.23
C SER A 182 10.15 -18.35 7.89
N PRO A 183 9.39 -19.20 8.61
CA PRO A 183 7.94 -19.27 8.49
C PRO A 183 7.28 -17.90 8.72
N PRO A 184 6.15 -17.61 8.04
CA PRO A 184 5.50 -16.33 8.16
C PRO A 184 4.76 -16.22 9.50
N GLU A 185 5.17 -15.27 10.34
CA GLU A 185 4.52 -14.92 11.61
C GLU A 185 3.68 -13.66 11.45
N LYS A 186 2.39 -13.70 11.81
CA LYS A 186 1.49 -12.55 11.67
C LYS A 186 2.01 -11.34 12.43
N GLU A 187 2.52 -11.54 13.64
CA GLU A 187 2.99 -10.49 14.54
C GLU A 187 4.17 -9.70 13.97
N LYS A 188 5.03 -10.36 13.17
CA LYS A 188 6.24 -9.77 12.59
C LYS A 188 6.06 -9.31 11.15
N HIS A 189 5.15 -9.93 10.40
CA HIS A 189 5.05 -9.73 8.95
C HIS A 189 3.75 -9.07 8.49
N GLN A 190 2.81 -8.80 9.39
CA GLN A 190 1.62 -8.02 9.05
C GLN A 190 1.95 -6.53 8.90
N LEU A 191 1.23 -5.87 7.99
CA LEU A 191 1.14 -4.42 7.93
C LEU A 191 0.06 -3.95 8.92
N TYR A 192 0.38 -2.97 9.75
CA TYR A 192 -0.64 -2.28 10.53
C TYR A 192 -0.27 -0.83 10.83
N ILE A 193 -1.31 -0.02 11.04
CA ILE A 193 -1.21 1.37 11.50
C ILE A 193 -2.12 1.55 12.71
N ASP A 194 -1.55 2.08 13.79
CA ASP A 194 -2.27 2.48 14.98
C ASP A 194 -2.51 4.00 14.93
N VAL A 195 -3.79 4.36 14.96
CA VAL A 195 -4.25 5.75 14.81
C VAL A 195 -4.89 6.22 16.11
N GLN A 196 -4.55 7.42 16.57
CA GLN A 196 -5.19 8.02 17.73
C GLN A 196 -6.59 8.54 17.35
N PRO A 197 -7.65 8.16 18.08
CA PRO A 197 -9.03 8.45 17.68
C PRO A 197 -9.43 9.93 17.80
N LEU A 198 -8.74 10.71 18.64
CA LEU A 198 -9.10 12.11 18.89
C LEU A 198 -8.53 13.08 17.84
N CYS A 199 -7.24 12.96 17.54
CA CYS A 199 -6.53 13.86 16.63
C CYS A 199 -6.33 13.25 15.24
N PHE A 200 -6.68 11.96 15.06
CA PHE A 200 -6.51 11.19 13.83
C PHE A 200 -5.06 11.15 13.29
N THR A 201 -4.09 11.25 14.22
CA THR A 201 -2.68 11.08 13.91
C THR A 201 -2.29 9.61 14.02
N THR A 202 -1.38 9.18 13.15
CA THR A 202 -0.73 7.89 13.32
C THR A 202 0.25 7.96 14.49
N VAL A 203 0.10 7.07 15.46
CA VAL A 203 0.94 7.00 16.68
C VAL A 203 1.98 5.89 16.60
N ARG A 204 1.64 4.80 15.91
CA ARG A 204 2.57 3.71 15.59
C ARG A 204 2.20 3.15 14.23
N SER A 205 3.17 2.80 13.44
CA SER A 205 2.97 2.05 12.20
C SER A 205 4.08 1.02 12.09
N GLU A 206 3.71 -0.21 11.81
CA GLU A 206 4.67 -1.22 11.37
C GLU A 206 4.47 -1.41 9.88
N PRO A 207 5.33 -0.79 9.06
CA PRO A 207 5.22 -0.92 7.63
C PRO A 207 5.66 -2.33 7.26
N GLY A 208 4.69 -3.24 7.07
CA GLY A 208 4.92 -4.50 6.38
C GLY A 208 5.59 -4.33 5.00
N THR A 209 5.67 -3.09 4.48
CA THR A 209 6.15 -2.76 3.14
C THR A 209 7.21 -1.66 3.03
N ALA A 210 7.78 -1.14 4.11
CA ALA A 210 8.86 -0.13 3.99
C ALA A 210 10.20 -0.60 4.60
N GLY A 211 10.16 -1.64 5.43
CA GLY A 211 11.31 -2.24 6.08
C GLY A 211 11.58 -3.71 5.74
N GLY A 212 10.69 -4.40 5.02
CA GLY A 212 10.75 -5.86 4.92
C GLY A 212 9.94 -6.49 3.78
N SER A 213 9.46 -5.70 2.81
CA SER A 213 8.78 -6.30 1.65
C SER A 213 9.74 -7.22 0.92
N SER A 214 9.34 -8.48 0.72
CA SER A 214 10.08 -9.39 -0.13
C SER A 214 9.81 -9.01 -1.58
N THR A 215 10.87 -8.70 -2.30
CA THR A 215 10.81 -8.38 -3.73
C THR A 215 11.23 -9.62 -4.50
N ILE A 216 10.44 -10.04 -5.47
CA ILE A 216 10.79 -11.13 -6.37
C ILE A 216 10.89 -10.59 -7.80
N ASP A 217 11.92 -11.00 -8.52
CA ASP A 217 12.03 -10.83 -9.98
C ASP A 217 11.19 -11.90 -10.69
N ARG A 218 10.36 -11.49 -11.65
CA ARG A 218 9.58 -12.40 -12.51
C ARG A 218 10.42 -13.52 -13.14
N LYS A 219 11.69 -13.28 -13.49
CA LYS A 219 12.57 -14.33 -14.03
C LYS A 219 12.80 -15.46 -13.02
N GLN A 220 12.85 -15.14 -11.73
CA GLN A 220 12.96 -16.15 -10.68
C GLN A 220 11.69 -16.99 -10.58
N LEU A 221 10.51 -16.38 -10.71
CA LEU A 221 9.24 -17.12 -10.73
C LEU A 221 9.10 -18.06 -11.93
N ASN A 222 9.46 -17.58 -13.12
CA ASN A 222 9.40 -18.40 -14.33
C ASN A 222 10.34 -19.60 -14.24
N ASN A 223 11.55 -19.43 -13.68
CA ASN A 223 12.49 -20.52 -13.44
C ASN A 223 11.97 -21.56 -12.43
N GLN A 224 10.99 -21.18 -11.61
CA GLN A 224 10.33 -22.04 -10.61
C GLN A 224 9.02 -22.65 -11.13
N GLY A 225 8.72 -22.52 -12.43
CA GLY A 225 7.53 -23.06 -13.06
C GLY A 225 6.25 -22.27 -12.76
N VAL A 226 6.36 -21.05 -12.22
CA VAL A 226 5.24 -20.13 -12.00
C VAL A 226 5.19 -19.14 -13.16
N GLU A 227 4.47 -19.51 -14.22
CA GLU A 227 4.24 -18.62 -15.36
C GLU A 227 3.20 -17.56 -15.03
N TYR A 228 3.60 -16.28 -14.99
CA TYR A 228 2.70 -15.16 -14.81
C TYR A 228 2.97 -14.01 -15.81
N GLY A 229 1.90 -13.56 -16.48
CA GLY A 229 1.87 -12.49 -17.47
C GLY A 229 2.54 -12.87 -18.79
N GLN A 230 2.19 -12.19 -19.89
CA GLN A 230 3.02 -12.11 -21.10
C GLN A 230 3.97 -10.92 -20.96
N GLN A 231 5.18 -10.98 -21.53
CA GLN A 231 5.96 -9.74 -21.69
C GLN A 231 5.15 -8.82 -22.61
N VAL A 232 4.87 -7.59 -22.18
CA VAL A 232 4.47 -6.56 -23.13
C VAL A 232 5.74 -6.21 -23.88
N ASN A 233 6.01 -6.92 -24.98
CA ASN A 233 6.97 -6.46 -25.96
C ASN A 233 6.42 -5.14 -26.52
N LYS A 234 7.11 -4.04 -26.23
CA LYS A 234 7.04 -2.82 -27.03
C LYS A 234 8.31 -2.74 -27.87
#